data_AF-A0A1W5D4A6-F1
#
_entry.id   AF-A0A1W5D4A6-F1
#
_cell.length_a   1.000
_cell.length_b   1.000
_cell.length_c   1.000
_cell.angle_alpha   90.00
_cell.angle_beta   90.00
_cell.angle_gamma   90.00
#
_symmetry.space_group_name_H-M   'P 1'
#
loop_
_entity.id
_entity.type
_entity.pdbx_description
1 polymer ?
#
loop_
_entity_poly.entity_id
_entity_poly.type
_entity_poly.pdbx_seq_one_letter_code
_entity_poly.pdbx_strand_id
1 'polypeptide(L)'
;MAEAEAMYRRALEGKEKAWGPEHTSTLDTVHNLGNLYKDQGKMAEAEAMYRRALEGSEKAWGPEHTSTLDTVNDLGNLYAKQGKMAEAEAMYRRALEGSEKALGP
;
A
#
# COMPACT_ATOMS: atom_id res chain seq x y z
N MET A 1 17.47 9.81 0.68
CA MET A 1 16.17 9.54 1.35
C MET A 1 15.25 10.76 1.36
N ALA A 2 15.68 11.92 1.87
CA ALA A 2 14.84 13.13 1.89
C ALA A 2 14.44 13.66 0.49
N GLU A 3 15.33 13.56 -0.49
CA GLU A 3 15.05 13.97 -1.87
C GLU A 3 13.97 13.09 -2.53
N ALA A 4 14.04 11.77 -2.34
CA ALA A 4 13.02 10.84 -2.82
C ALA A 4 11.64 11.13 -2.19
N GLU A 5 11.61 11.44 -0.89
CA GLU A 5 10.37 11.80 -0.18
C GLU A 5 9.74 13.07 -0.76
N ALA A 6 10.55 14.10 -1.01
CA ALA A 6 10.10 15.35 -1.61
C ALA A 6 9.57 15.12 -3.05
N MET A 7 10.24 14.30 -3.85
CA MET A 7 9.80 13.95 -5.20
C MET A 7 8.47 13.20 -5.19
N TYR A 8 8.31 12.19 -4.33
CA TYR A 8 7.05 11.45 -4.22
C TYR A 8 5.91 12.32 -3.71
N ARG A 9 6.14 13.21 -2.73
CA ARG A 9 5.11 14.15 -2.26
C ARG A 9 4.67 15.12 -3.34
N ARG A 10 5.62 15.68 -4.10
CA ARG A 10 5.31 16.56 -5.24
C ARG A 10 4.53 15.83 -6.34
N ALA A 11 4.91 14.59 -6.64
CA ALA A 11 4.19 13.75 -7.59
C ALA A 11 2.77 13.43 -7.11
N LEU A 12 2.61 13.14 -5.81
CA LEU A 12 1.32 12.87 -5.18
C LEU A 12 0.39 14.08 -5.30
N GLU A 13 0.86 15.26 -4.89
CA GLU A 13 0.07 16.51 -4.99
C GLU A 13 -0.36 16.80 -6.43
N GLY A 14 0.56 16.63 -7.39
CA GLY A 14 0.26 16.83 -8.81
C GLY A 14 -0.81 15.86 -9.34
N LYS A 15 -0.71 14.57 -8.98
CA LYS A 15 -1.68 13.54 -9.39
C LYS A 15 -3.03 13.69 -8.71
N GLU A 16 -3.05 14.03 -7.42
CA GLU A 16 -4.28 14.35 -6.69
C GLU A 16 -5.03 15.51 -7.36
N LYS A 17 -4.31 16.56 -7.77
CA LYS A 17 -4.91 17.70 -8.47
C LYS A 17 -5.39 17.35 -9.88
N ALA A 18 -4.64 16.53 -10.61
CA ALA A 18 -4.95 16.21 -12.00
C ALA A 18 -6.07 15.17 -12.15
N TRP A 19 -6.06 14.14 -11.29
CA TRP A 19 -6.89 12.94 -11.46
C TRP A 19 -7.71 12.56 -10.22
N GLY A 20 -7.44 13.19 -9.08
CA GLY A 20 -8.12 12.92 -7.83
C GLY A 20 -7.36 11.96 -6.89
N PRO A 21 -7.75 11.93 -5.60
CA PRO A 21 -7.06 11.17 -4.56
C PRO A 21 -7.23 9.65 -4.66
N GLU A 22 -8.31 9.18 -5.30
CA GLU A 22 -8.62 7.76 -5.48
C GLU A 22 -8.23 7.23 -6.87
N HIS A 23 -7.64 8.06 -7.73
CA HIS A 23 -7.15 7.60 -9.02
C HIS A 23 -6.00 6.60 -8.84
N THR A 24 -5.98 5.54 -9.64
CA THR A 24 -5.04 4.42 -9.52
C THR A 24 -3.58 4.86 -9.48
N SER A 25 -3.17 5.72 -10.40
CA SER A 25 -1.79 6.27 -10.41
C SER A 25 -1.46 7.14 -9.19
N THR A 26 -2.47 7.76 -8.57
CA THR A 26 -2.32 8.49 -7.30
C THR A 26 -2.06 7.49 -6.18
N LEU A 27 -2.87 6.43 -6.11
CA LEU A 27 -2.75 5.35 -5.12
C LEU A 27 -1.42 4.60 -5.22
N ASP A 28 -0.92 4.34 -6.43
CA ASP A 28 0.43 3.78 -6.65
C ASP A 28 1.51 4.68 -6.05
N THR A 29 1.33 5.99 -6.14
CA THR A 29 2.27 6.97 -5.56
C THR A 29 2.21 6.94 -4.04
N VAL A 30 1.00 6.80 -3.48
CA VAL A 30 0.80 6.64 -2.03
C VAL A 30 1.48 5.34 -1.55
N HIS A 31 1.26 4.22 -2.24
CA HIS A 31 1.89 2.93 -1.92
C HIS A 31 3.43 3.04 -1.94
N ASN A 32 4.00 3.67 -2.97
CA ASN A 32 5.44 3.88 -3.08
C ASN A 32 6.01 4.78 -1.98
N LEU A 33 5.25 5.78 -1.54
CA LEU A 33 5.62 6.59 -0.39
C LEU A 33 5.63 5.75 0.90
N GLY A 34 4.72 4.78 1.02
CA GLY A 34 4.73 3.76 2.07
C GLY A 34 6.00 2.91 2.07
N ASN A 35 6.40 2.40 0.90
CA ASN A 35 7.68 1.69 0.73
C ASN A 35 8.88 2.54 1.17
N LEU A 36 8.93 3.79 0.73
CA LEU A 36 10.00 4.71 1.12
C LEU A 36 10.06 4.91 2.65
N TYR A 37 8.92 5.11 3.31
CA TYR A 37 8.89 5.27 4.77
C TYR A 37 9.28 3.99 5.51
N LYS A 38 8.85 2.82 5.03
CA LYS A 38 9.26 1.50 5.55
C LYS A 38 10.79 1.36 5.53
N ASP A 39 11.43 1.75 4.42
CA ASP A 39 12.88 1.68 4.26
C ASP A 39 13.64 2.71 5.11
N GLN A 40 12.97 3.81 5.49
CA GLN A 40 13.50 4.79 6.44
C GLN A 40 13.28 4.41 7.91
N GLY A 41 12.58 3.30 8.19
CA GLY A 41 12.18 2.93 9.55
C GLY A 41 11.03 3.79 10.12
N LYS A 42 10.40 4.63 9.30
CA LYS A 42 9.23 5.46 9.65
C LYS A 42 7.96 4.61 9.58
N MET A 43 7.81 3.69 10.54
CA MET A 43 6.81 2.63 10.47
C MET A 43 5.38 3.16 10.52
N ALA A 44 5.10 4.21 11.31
CA ALA A 44 3.77 4.80 11.43
C ALA A 44 3.34 5.50 10.13
N GLU A 45 4.25 6.24 9.50
CA GLU A 45 4.00 6.92 8.23
C GLU A 45 3.84 5.90 7.09
N ALA A 46 4.63 4.82 7.09
CA ALA A 46 4.46 3.72 6.15
C ALA A 46 3.07 3.08 6.26
N GLU A 47 2.64 2.78 7.49
CA GLU A 47 1.33 2.19 7.77
C GLU A 47 0.18 3.08 7.28
N ALA A 48 0.27 4.39 7.54
CA ALA A 48 -0.71 5.37 7.09
C ALA A 48 -0.81 5.41 5.54
N MET A 49 0.33 5.37 4.85
CA MET A 49 0.34 5.36 3.39
C MET A 49 -0.23 4.06 2.82
N TYR A 50 0.19 2.89 3.32
CA TYR A 50 -0.35 1.64 2.82
C TYR A 50 -1.84 1.47 3.10
N ARG A 51 -2.34 1.90 4.26
CA ARG A 51 -3.80 1.87 4.54
C ARG A 51 -4.58 2.76 3.58
N ARG A 52 -4.07 3.96 3.29
CA ARG A 52 -4.68 4.86 2.31
C ARG A 52 -4.69 4.25 0.90
N ALA A 53 -3.57 3.66 0.48
CA ALA A 53 -3.48 2.97 -0.81
C ALA A 53 -4.45 1.78 -0.87
N LEU A 54 -4.52 0.97 0.20
CA LEU A 54 -5.40 -0.18 0.30
C LEU A 54 -6.88 0.21 0.16
N GLU A 55 -7.34 1.19 0.93
CA GLU A 55 -8.73 1.66 0.86
C GLU A 55 -9.08 2.15 -0.55
N GLY A 56 -8.20 2.93 -1.17
CA GLY A 56 -8.42 3.42 -2.53
C GLY A 56 -8.41 2.31 -3.58
N SER A 57 -7.47 1.36 -3.50
CA SER A 57 -7.36 0.25 -4.45
C SER A 57 -8.52 -0.73 -4.32
N GLU A 58 -9.02 -0.97 -3.10
CA GLU A 58 -10.26 -1.73 -2.87
C GLU A 58 -11.46 -1.08 -3.56
N LYS A 59 -11.59 0.25 -3.49
CA LYS A 59 -12.68 0.97 -4.18
C LYS A 59 -12.50 0.98 -5.70
N ALA A 60 -11.28 1.18 -6.18
CA ALA A 60 -11.01 1.36 -7.60
C ALA A 60 -11.04 0.04 -8.40
N TRP A 61 -10.53 -1.04 -7.82
CA TRP A 61 -10.36 -2.33 -8.51
C TRP A 61 -10.99 -3.52 -7.80
N GLY A 62 -11.33 -3.37 -6.53
CA GLY A 62 -11.85 -4.46 -5.71
C GLY A 62 -10.78 -5.11 -4.81
N PRO A 63 -11.24 -5.93 -3.84
CA PRO A 63 -10.39 -6.49 -2.79
C PRO A 63 -9.42 -7.58 -3.27
N GLU A 64 -9.69 -8.20 -4.43
CA GLU A 64 -8.94 -9.35 -4.97
C GLU A 64 -8.02 -8.95 -6.14
N HIS A 65 -8.01 -7.67 -6.52
CA HIS A 65 -7.10 -7.17 -7.56
C HIS A 65 -5.64 -7.25 -7.10
N THR A 66 -4.72 -7.60 -8.01
CA THR A 66 -3.30 -7.80 -7.71
C THR A 66 -2.68 -6.64 -6.93
N SER A 67 -2.88 -5.39 -7.37
CA SER A 67 -2.33 -4.22 -6.66
C SER A 67 -2.91 -4.00 -5.26
N THR A 68 -4.17 -4.40 -5.03
CA THR A 68 -4.79 -4.38 -3.70
C THR A 68 -4.10 -5.42 -2.81
N LEU A 69 -3.92 -6.63 -3.31
CA LEU A 69 -3.26 -7.73 -2.60
C LEU A 69 -1.78 -7.46 -2.33
N ASP A 70 -1.08 -6.80 -3.25
CA ASP A 70 0.30 -6.35 -3.06
C ASP A 70 0.40 -5.39 -1.86
N THR A 71 -0.54 -4.44 -1.76
CA THR A 71 -0.59 -3.51 -0.63
C THR A 71 -0.94 -4.20 0.69
N VAL A 72 -1.83 -5.21 0.67
CA VAL A 72 -2.10 -6.06 1.84
C VAL A 72 -0.83 -6.79 2.28
N ASN A 73 -0.10 -7.41 1.34
CA ASN A 73 1.14 -8.12 1.65
C ASN A 73 2.20 -7.18 2.25
N ASP A 74 2.31 -5.96 1.75
CA ASP A 74 3.23 -4.96 2.29
C ASP A 74 2.87 -4.45 3.70
N LEU A 75 1.57 -4.37 4.02
CA LEU A 75 1.12 -4.17 5.40
C LEU A 75 1.52 -5.36 6.29
N GLY A 76 1.41 -6.58 5.78
CA GLY A 76 1.90 -7.77 6.48
C GLY A 76 3.38 -7.69 6.82
N ASN A 77 4.20 -7.34 5.82
CA ASN A 77 5.64 -7.12 5.99
C ASN A 77 5.94 -6.03 7.03
N LEU A 78 5.17 -4.93 7.00
CA LEU A 78 5.33 -3.84 7.95
C LEU A 78 5.03 -4.28 9.39
N TYR A 79 3.92 -5.00 9.60
CA TYR A 79 3.56 -5.51 10.92
C TYR A 79 4.56 -6.56 11.44
N ALA A 80 5.05 -7.44 10.57
CA ALA A 80 6.08 -8.41 10.93
C ALA A 80 7.35 -7.70 11.44
N LYS A 81 7.80 -6.65 10.75
CA LYS A 81 8.93 -5.80 11.20
C LYS A 81 8.68 -5.11 12.54
N GLN A 82 7.42 -4.81 12.88
CA GLN A 82 7.03 -4.23 14.17
C GLN A 82 6.85 -5.28 15.29
N GLY A 83 7.02 -6.58 15.02
CA GLY A 83 6.74 -7.65 15.97
C GLY A 83 5.24 -7.99 16.14
N LYS A 84 4.37 -7.38 15.34
CA LYS A 84 2.91 -7.56 15.34
C LYS A 84 2.53 -8.78 14.51
N MET A 85 2.88 -9.97 15.01
CA MET A 85 2.79 -11.21 14.23
C MET A 85 1.36 -11.62 13.90
N ALA A 86 0.39 -11.36 14.79
CA ALA A 86 -1.01 -11.69 14.54
C ALA A 86 -1.59 -10.83 13.39
N GLU A 87 -1.30 -9.54 13.39
CA GLU A 87 -1.70 -8.63 12.32
C GLU A 87 -0.99 -8.95 11.01
N ALA A 88 0.30 -9.28 11.05
CA ALA A 88 1.06 -9.71 9.88
C ALA A 88 0.46 -10.97 9.25
N GLU A 89 0.17 -11.98 10.07
CA GLU A 89 -0.43 -13.23 9.63
C GLU A 89 -1.81 -13.00 9.00
N ALA A 90 -2.65 -12.16 9.62
CA ALA A 90 -3.96 -11.81 9.05
C ALA A 90 -3.84 -11.16 7.66
N MET A 91 -2.85 -10.27 7.46
CA MET A 91 -2.59 -9.68 6.15
C MET A 91 -2.10 -10.72 5.14
N TYR A 92 -1.15 -11.58 5.51
CA TYR A 92 -0.63 -12.59 4.59
C TYR A 92 -1.69 -13.61 4.17
N ARG A 93 -2.53 -14.08 5.11
CA ARG A 93 -3.65 -14.99 4.76
C ARG A 93 -4.60 -14.32 3.79
N ARG A 94 -4.97 -13.06 4.05
CA ARG A 94 -5.82 -12.29 3.15
C ARG A 94 -5.22 -12.15 1.75
N ALA A 95 -3.92 -11.86 1.65
CA ALA A 95 -3.22 -11.75 0.37
C ALA A 95 -3.23 -13.09 -0.38
N LEU A 96 -2.91 -14.19 0.32
CA LEU A 96 -2.90 -15.54 -0.24
C LEU A 96 -4.28 -15.96 -0.76
N GLU A 97 -5.32 -15.87 0.07
CA GLU A 97 -6.69 -16.24 -0.28
C GLU A 97 -7.20 -15.40 -1.47
N GLY A 98 -6.85 -14.11 -1.51
CA GLY A 98 -7.20 -13.25 -2.64
C GLY A 98 -6.47 -13.63 -3.93
N SER A 99 -5.18 -13.96 -3.85
CA SER A 99 -4.39 -14.37 -5.01
C SER A 99 -4.87 -15.71 -5.59
N GLU A 100 -5.22 -16.67 -4.72
CA GLU A 100 -5.79 -17.96 -5.14
C GLU A 100 -7.10 -17.76 -5.92
N LYS A 101 -7.97 -16.86 -5.46
CA LYS A 101 -9.22 -16.55 -6.18
C LYS A 101 -8.97 -15.82 -7.50
N ALA A 102 -8.02 -14.89 -7.53
CA ALA A 102 -7.73 -14.09 -8.73
C ALA A 102 -7.10 -14.92 -9.85
N LEU A 103 -6.27 -15.92 -9.51
CA LEU A 103 -5.58 -16.78 -10.48
C LEU A 103 -6.42 -17.98 -10.94
N GLY A 104 -7.48 -18.31 -10.19
CA GLY A 104 -8.27 -19.51 -10.39
C GLY A 104 -7.54 -20.78 -9.90
N PRO A 105 -8.28 -21.85 -9.59
CA PRO A 105 -7.71 -23.16 -9.26
C PRO A 105 -7.04 -23.84 -10.46
#